data_AF-A0A2P9GZF1-F1
#
_entry.id   AF-A0A2P9GZF1-F1
#
_cell.length_a   1.000
_cell.length_b   1.000
_cell.length_c   1.000
_cell.angle_alpha   90.00
_cell.angle_beta   90.00
_cell.angle_gamma   90.00
#
_symmetry.space_group_name_H-M   'P 1'
#
loop_
_entity.id
_entity.type
_entity.pdbx_description
1 polymer ?
#
loop_
_entity_poly.entity_id
_entity_poly.type
_entity_poly.pdbx_seq_one_letter_code
_entity_poly.pdbx_strand_id
1 'polypeptide(L)'
;MAAVTDFDRGGRVLGLPLTGLITAEMRKGKEEFVIEKSLVELESPSFRVFAQNRDKWAEQDLFSSPGSIQYWGPISKQIPIIVALDQDYPDYDNFDLGEEKQTVDSE
;
A
#
# COMPACT_ATOMS: atom_id res chain seq x y z
N MET A 1 5.40 17.24 13.55
CA MET A 1 4.51 16.84 12.45
C MET A 1 3.26 16.23 13.08
N ALA A 2 2.07 16.72 12.72
CA ALA A 2 0.83 16.05 13.11
C ALA A 2 0.72 14.74 12.33
N ALA A 3 0.31 13.66 12.99
CA ALA A 3 0.18 12.34 12.38
C ALA A 3 -1.11 11.66 12.86
N VAL A 4 -1.61 10.72 12.07
CA VAL A 4 -2.76 9.86 12.41
C VAL A 4 -2.39 8.42 12.06
N THR A 5 -2.71 7.48 12.95
CA THR A 5 -2.47 6.03 12.80
C THR A 5 -3.78 5.26 13.02
N ASP A 6 -3.79 3.93 12.94
CA ASP A 6 -4.96 3.09 13.27
C ASP A 6 -6.22 3.47 12.45
N PHE A 7 -6.06 3.55 11.13
CA PHE A 7 -7.12 4.00 10.21
C PHE A 7 -8.31 3.01 10.15
N ASP A 8 -8.09 1.74 10.43
CA ASP A 8 -9.11 0.71 10.59
C ASP A 8 -10.08 1.01 11.75
N ARG A 9 -9.59 1.69 12.80
CA ARG A 9 -10.33 1.98 14.05
C ARG A 9 -10.82 3.42 14.16
N GLY A 10 -10.83 4.17 13.05
CA GLY A 10 -11.29 5.56 13.02
C GLY A 10 -10.22 6.60 13.33
N GLY A 11 -8.94 6.20 13.43
CA GLY A 11 -7.81 7.11 13.51
C GLY A 11 -7.41 7.49 14.93
N ARG A 12 -6.12 7.33 15.24
CA ARG A 12 -5.47 7.80 16.47
C ARG A 12 -4.53 8.94 16.17
N VAL A 13 -4.75 10.10 16.80
CA VAL A 13 -3.94 11.32 16.63
C VAL A 13 -2.61 11.21 17.36
N LEU A 14 -1.53 11.65 16.71
CA LEU A 14 -0.16 11.64 17.20
C LEU A 14 0.57 12.95 16.85
N GLY A 15 1.66 13.22 17.57
CA GLY A 15 2.63 14.27 17.25
C GLY A 15 4.02 13.68 17.12
N LEU A 16 4.60 13.73 15.92
CA LEU A 16 5.95 13.22 15.65
C LEU A 16 6.99 14.36 15.67
N PRO A 17 8.12 14.21 16.39
CA PRO A 17 9.21 15.17 16.34
C PRO A 17 9.86 15.16 14.96
N LEU A 18 9.91 16.32 14.29
CA LEU A 18 10.46 16.43 12.93
C LEU A 18 11.93 16.00 12.85
N THR A 19 12.70 16.24 13.93
CA THR A 19 14.12 15.87 14.01
C THR A 19 14.36 14.37 13.88
N GLY A 20 13.38 13.53 14.24
CA GLY A 20 13.49 12.07 14.07
C GLY A 20 13.37 11.60 12.63
N LEU A 21 13.00 12.47 11.69
CA LEU A 21 12.86 12.17 10.26
C LEU A 21 13.99 12.76 9.42
N ILE A 22 14.92 13.48 10.05
CA ILE A 22 15.99 14.22 9.37
C ILE A 22 17.24 13.36 9.29
N THR A 23 17.84 13.33 8.11
CA THR A 23 19.17 12.75 7.83
C THR A 23 20.07 13.79 7.17
N ALA A 24 21.36 13.51 7.10
CA ALA A 24 22.34 14.32 6.36
C ALA A 24 22.49 13.76 4.94
N GLU A 25 22.25 14.58 3.92
CA GLU A 25 22.42 14.22 2.51
C GLU A 25 23.35 15.23 1.82
N MET A 26 24.19 14.76 0.90
CA MET A 26 25.05 15.64 0.10
C MET A 26 24.26 16.24 -1.07
N ARG A 27 24.11 17.57 -1.10
CA ARG A 27 23.41 18.30 -2.17
C ARG A 27 24.27 19.44 -2.69
N LYS A 28 24.40 19.52 -4.02
CA LYS A 28 25.19 20.56 -4.69
C LYS A 28 26.62 20.70 -4.11
N GLY A 29 27.20 19.59 -3.67
CA GLY A 29 28.54 19.54 -3.08
C GLY A 29 28.65 20.00 -1.62
N LYS A 30 27.53 20.13 -0.89
CA LYS A 30 27.52 20.45 0.55
C LYS A 30 26.58 19.51 1.31
N GLU A 31 26.92 19.23 2.56
CA GLU A 31 26.04 18.49 3.46
C GLU A 31 24.83 19.37 3.83
N GLU A 32 23.62 18.84 3.61
CA GLU A 32 22.36 19.48 3.96
C GLU A 32 21.52 18.52 4.82
N PHE A 33 20.89 19.05 5.87
CA PHE A 33 19.94 18.29 6.69
C PHE A 33 18.57 18.28 6.02
N VAL A 34 18.07 17.10 5.71
CA VAL A 34 16.86 16.89 4.91
C VAL A 34 16.00 15.78 5.49
N ILE A 35 14.71 15.77 5.16
CA ILE A 35 13.85 14.63 5.48
C ILE A 35 14.24 13.45 4.57
N GLU A 36 14.48 12.29 5.17
CA GLU A 36 14.83 11.07 4.44
C GLU A 36 13.69 10.65 3.50
N LYS A 37 14.05 10.24 2.27
CA LYS A 37 13.08 9.72 1.32
C LYS A 37 12.77 8.27 1.66
N SER A 38 11.53 7.98 2.04
CA SER A 38 11.08 6.60 2.21
C SER A 38 10.92 5.93 0.85
N LEU A 39 11.77 4.92 0.60
CA LEU A 39 11.70 4.06 -0.59
C LEU A 39 10.85 2.81 -0.31
N VAL A 40 10.64 1.98 -1.33
CA VAL A 40 9.99 0.68 -1.15
C VAL A 40 10.91 -0.25 -0.38
N GLU A 41 10.42 -0.80 0.73
CA GLU A 41 11.11 -1.83 1.50
C GLU A 41 10.81 -3.20 0.90
N LEU A 42 11.85 -3.93 0.46
CA LEU A 42 11.69 -5.21 -0.25
C LEU A 42 11.28 -6.35 0.70
N GLU A 43 11.50 -6.17 2.00
CA GLU A 43 11.07 -7.14 3.01
C GLU A 43 9.71 -6.80 3.64
N SER A 44 9.01 -5.76 3.16
CA SER A 44 7.70 -5.38 3.70
C SER A 44 6.64 -6.45 3.41
N PRO A 45 5.61 -6.60 4.28
CA PRO A 45 4.46 -7.44 4.00
C PRO A 45 3.84 -7.16 2.62
N SER A 46 3.66 -5.88 2.27
CA SER A 46 3.10 -5.46 0.99
C SER A 46 3.95 -5.88 -0.22
N PHE A 47 5.27 -5.71 -0.17
CA PHE A 47 6.15 -6.10 -1.27
C PHE A 47 6.22 -7.62 -1.41
N ARG A 48 6.21 -8.37 -0.30
CA ARG A 48 6.19 -9.83 -0.34
C ARG A 48 4.94 -10.38 -1.01
N VAL A 49 3.77 -9.80 -0.76
CA VAL A 49 2.53 -10.17 -1.48
C VAL A 49 2.67 -9.91 -2.97
N PHE A 50 3.21 -8.76 -3.38
CA PHE A 50 3.51 -8.49 -4.79
C PHE A 50 4.47 -9.55 -5.37
N ALA A 51 5.59 -9.80 -4.70
CA ALA A 51 6.63 -10.73 -5.17
C ALA A 51 6.12 -12.18 -5.30
N GLN A 52 5.22 -12.62 -4.42
CA GLN A 52 4.62 -13.96 -4.47
C GLN A 52 3.64 -14.16 -5.63
N ASN A 53 3.02 -13.08 -6.13
CA ASN A 53 1.98 -13.17 -7.15
C ASN A 53 2.43 -12.72 -8.55
N ARG A 54 3.51 -11.93 -8.65
CA ARG A 54 3.96 -11.32 -9.94
C ARG A 54 4.19 -12.33 -11.07
N ASP A 55 4.69 -13.52 -10.77
CA ASP A 55 4.97 -14.53 -11.80
C ASP A 55 3.65 -15.11 -12.34
N LYS A 56 2.66 -15.34 -11.47
CA LYS A 56 1.30 -15.75 -11.89
C LYS A 56 0.60 -14.67 -12.70
N TRP A 57 0.69 -13.41 -12.26
CA TRP A 57 0.11 -12.27 -12.98
C TRP A 57 0.77 -12.02 -14.35
N ALA A 58 2.01 -12.46 -14.54
CA ALA A 58 2.69 -12.38 -15.83
C ALA A 58 2.23 -13.48 -16.81
N GLU A 59 1.78 -14.63 -16.29
CA GLU A 59 1.42 -15.81 -17.07
C GLU A 59 -0.09 -15.98 -17.30
N GLN A 60 -0.93 -15.45 -16.41
CA GLN A 60 -2.37 -15.69 -16.38
C GLN A 60 -3.17 -14.39 -16.44
N ASP A 61 -4.40 -14.47 -16.96
CA ASP A 61 -5.33 -13.34 -17.07
C ASP A 61 -6.04 -13.04 -15.74
N LEU A 62 -5.25 -12.66 -14.73
CA LEU A 62 -5.70 -12.33 -13.36
C LEU A 62 -5.94 -10.83 -13.18
N PHE A 63 -6.70 -10.21 -14.08
CA PHE A 63 -6.97 -8.78 -14.01
C PHE A 63 -7.99 -8.43 -12.92
N SER A 64 -7.61 -7.54 -12.01
CA SER A 64 -8.56 -6.86 -11.12
C SER A 64 -9.05 -5.57 -11.77
N SER A 65 -10.37 -5.38 -11.83
CA SER A 65 -11.01 -4.17 -12.37
C SER A 65 -11.72 -3.43 -11.24
N PRO A 66 -11.01 -2.63 -10.43
CA PRO A 66 -11.63 -1.90 -9.33
C PRO A 66 -12.70 -0.94 -9.89
N GLY A 67 -13.85 -0.90 -9.23
CA GLY A 67 -14.91 0.04 -9.56
C GLY A 67 -14.55 1.49 -9.21
N SER A 68 -15.48 2.41 -9.48
CA SER A 68 -15.34 3.79 -9.04
C SER A 68 -15.36 3.92 -7.51
N ILE A 69 -14.71 4.96 -6.99
CA ILE A 69 -14.75 5.30 -5.56
C ILE A 69 -16.20 5.51 -5.13
N GLN A 70 -16.61 4.80 -4.08
CA GLN A 70 -17.95 4.92 -3.50
C GLN A 70 -17.91 5.66 -2.17
N TYR A 71 -18.91 6.50 -1.93
CA TYR A 71 -19.07 7.22 -0.64
C TYR A 71 -20.13 6.58 0.27
N TRP A 72 -20.90 5.62 -0.23
CA TRP A 72 -21.93 4.87 0.51
C TRP A 72 -21.89 3.39 0.16
N GLY A 73 -22.51 2.56 1.00
CA GLY A 73 -22.59 1.11 0.80
C GLY A 73 -21.36 0.34 1.31
N PRO A 74 -21.32 -0.99 1.07
CA PRO A 74 -20.34 -1.89 1.69
C PRO A 74 -18.87 -1.59 1.37
N ILE A 75 -18.58 -1.02 0.19
CA ILE A 75 -17.21 -0.78 -0.28
C ILE A 75 -16.69 0.64 0.02
N SER A 76 -17.48 1.51 0.66
CA SER A 76 -17.05 2.89 0.91
C SER A 76 -15.93 3.05 1.94
N LYS A 77 -15.60 1.97 2.67
CA LYS A 77 -14.53 1.92 3.67
C LYS A 77 -13.27 1.22 3.19
N GLN A 78 -13.16 0.92 1.89
CA GLN A 78 -11.94 0.34 1.34
C GLN A 78 -10.74 1.24 1.61
N ILE A 79 -9.63 0.63 2.00
CA ILE A 79 -8.35 1.29 2.24
C ILE A 79 -7.30 0.74 1.27
N PRO A 80 -6.19 1.47 1.04
CA PRO A 80 -5.11 0.97 0.19
C PRO A 80 -4.53 -0.34 0.74
N ILE A 81 -4.40 -1.35 -0.14
CA ILE A 81 -3.88 -2.69 0.18
C ILE A 81 -2.53 -2.62 0.92
N ILE A 82 -1.63 -1.74 0.45
CA ILE A 82 -0.31 -1.55 1.04
C ILE A 82 -0.41 -1.13 2.51
N VAL A 83 -1.31 -0.19 2.84
CA VAL A 83 -1.49 0.30 4.22
C VAL A 83 -2.02 -0.81 5.10
N ALA A 84 -3.02 -1.55 4.62
CA ALA A 84 -3.60 -2.66 5.36
C ALA A 84 -2.58 -3.76 5.69
N LEU A 85 -1.79 -4.17 4.68
CA LEU A 85 -0.78 -5.23 4.84
C LEU A 85 0.37 -4.79 5.75
N ASP A 86 0.88 -3.57 5.58
CA ASP A 86 2.04 -3.11 6.34
C ASP A 86 1.68 -2.70 7.79
N GLN A 87 0.41 -2.38 8.06
CA GLN A 87 -0.10 -2.11 9.40
C GLN A 87 -0.77 -3.32 10.07
N ASP A 88 -0.83 -4.46 9.38
CA ASP A 88 -1.45 -5.71 9.87
C ASP A 88 -2.91 -5.51 10.33
N TYR A 89 -3.72 -4.87 9.50
CA TYR A 89 -5.12 -4.63 9.83
C TYR A 89 -5.95 -5.91 9.59
N PRO A 90 -6.53 -6.52 10.66
CA PRO A 90 -7.13 -7.86 10.57
C PRO A 90 -8.40 -7.91 9.72
N ASP A 91 -9.13 -6.80 9.61
CA ASP A 91 -10.36 -6.71 8.81
C ASP A 91 -10.08 -6.60 7.29
N TYR A 92 -8.80 -6.51 6.90
CA TYR A 92 -8.35 -6.29 5.53
C TYR A 92 -7.27 -7.31 5.13
N ASP A 93 -7.47 -8.58 5.48
CA ASP A 93 -6.54 -9.68 5.16
C ASP A 93 -6.85 -10.36 3.81
N ASN A 94 -8.09 -10.26 3.34
CA ASN A 94 -8.54 -10.91 2.11
C ASN A 94 -8.78 -9.89 0.99
N PHE A 95 -7.83 -9.80 0.05
CA PHE A 95 -7.93 -8.96 -1.14
C PHE A 95 -8.27 -9.79 -2.37
N ASP A 96 -9.16 -9.27 -3.20
CA ASP A 96 -9.34 -9.79 -4.56
C ASP A 96 -8.14 -9.37 -5.43
N LEU A 97 -7.26 -10.33 -5.69
CA LEU A 97 -6.05 -10.19 -6.51
C LEU A 97 -6.26 -10.69 -7.95
N GLY A 98 -7.51 -10.83 -8.38
CA GLY A 98 -7.91 -11.38 -9.67
C GLY A 98 -8.16 -12.89 -9.62
N GLU A 99 -9.16 -13.32 -10.38
CA GLU A 99 -9.47 -14.73 -10.63
C GLU A 99 -9.22 -15.06 -12.10
N GLU A 100 -8.76 -16.28 -12.38
CA GLU A 100 -8.46 -16.71 -13.75
C GLU A 100 -9.75 -16.79 -14.55
N LYS A 101 -9.86 -15.97 -15.60
CA LYS A 101 -10.98 -16.04 -16.54
C LYS A 101 -10.54 -16.79 -17.78
N GLN A 102 -11.11 -17.98 -18.00
CA GLN A 102 -10.97 -18.66 -19.28
C GLN A 102 -11.70 -17.83 -20.35
N THR A 103 -10.95 -17.34 -21.33
CA THR A 103 -11.55 -16.77 -22.54
C THR A 103 -12.17 -17.93 -23.30
N VAL A 104 -13.49 -18.12 -23.14
CA VAL A 104 -14.24 -18.98 -24.04
C VAL A 104 -14.28 -18.23 -25.36
N ASP A 105 -13.50 -18.68 -26.34
CA ASP A 105 -13.60 -18.18 -27.70
C ASP A 105 -15.04 -18.42 -28.17
N SER A 106 -15.85 -17.36 -28.13
CA SER A 106 -17.18 -17.37 -28.71
C SER A 106 -17.03 -17.37 -30.23
N GLU A 107 -17.17 -18.56 -30.84
CA GLU A 107 -17.37 -18.75 -32.28
C GLU A 107 -18.58 -17.96 -32.81
#